data_AF-A0A7W3ZQF9-F1
#
_entry.id   AF-A0A7W3ZQF9-F1
#
_cell.length_a   1.000
_cell.length_b   1.000
_cell.length_c   1.000
_cell.angle_alpha   90.00
_cell.angle_beta   90.00
_cell.angle_gamma   90.00
#
_symmetry.space_group_name_H-M   'P 1'
#
loop_
_entity.id
_entity.type
_entity.pdbx_description
1 polymer ?
#
loop_
_entity_poly.entity_id
_entity_poly.type
_entity_poly.pdbx_seq_one_letter_code
_entity_poly.pdbx_strand_id
1 'polypeptide(L)' 'MSEQPELADTARQHLEPAAAEAVRAYAAQTREKADQFAAVLEDIATNGLPPVEDCTPWEELREQHLLRLARQRPAVA' A
#
# COMPACT_ATOMS: atom_id res chain seq x y z
N MET A 1 -21.25 -6.53 46.34
CA MET A 1 -20.90 -5.37 45.49
C MET A 1 -19.46 -5.59 45.05
N SER A 2 -19.26 -6.27 43.93
CA SER A 2 -17.91 -6.58 43.45
C SER A 2 -17.42 -5.40 42.61
N GLU A 3 -16.38 -4.74 43.09
CA GLU A 3 -15.68 -3.68 42.36
C GLU A 3 -15.02 -4.31 41.14
N GLN A 4 -15.55 -3.97 39.96
CA GLN A 4 -14.96 -4.33 38.69
C GLN A 4 -13.75 -3.41 38.49
N PRO A 5 -12.53 -3.94 38.33
CA PRO A 5 -11.35 -3.10 38.18
C PRO A 5 -11.52 -2.23 36.92
N GLU A 6 -11.45 -0.92 37.08
CA GLU A 6 -11.47 0.05 35.98
C GLU A 6 -10.25 -0.16 35.08
N LEU A 7 -10.37 -1.06 34.11
CA LEU A 7 -9.50 -1.13 32.94
C LEU A 7 -9.86 -0.03 31.92
N ALA A 8 -10.22 1.16 32.40
CA ALA A 8 -10.91 2.15 31.60
C ALA A 8 -10.25 3.53 31.70
N ASP A 9 -8.96 3.64 31.33
CA ASP A 9 -8.50 4.90 30.73
C ASP A 9 -7.16 4.84 29.97
N THR A 10 -6.32 3.83 30.20
CA THR A 10 -5.03 3.72 29.49
C THR A 10 -5.14 3.09 28.09
N ALA A 11 -6.30 2.56 27.70
CA ALA A 11 -6.48 1.74 26.50
C ALA A 11 -6.86 2.51 25.21
N ARG A 12 -7.17 3.81 25.29
CA ARG A 12 -7.50 4.64 24.12
C ARG A 12 -6.80 6.00 24.21
N GLN A 13 -5.49 6.02 24.01
CA GLN A 13 -4.78 7.28 23.82
C GLN A 13 -5.35 8.02 22.61
N HIS A 14 -5.83 9.24 22.83
CA HIS A 14 -6.26 10.12 21.76
C HIS A 14 -5.05 10.50 20.90
N LEU A 15 -5.14 10.23 19.59
CA LEU A 15 -4.17 10.72 18.62
C LEU A 15 -4.29 12.23 18.47
N GLU A 16 -3.15 12.90 18.31
CA GLU A 16 -3.12 14.29 17.87
C GLU A 16 -3.94 14.46 16.58
N PRO A 17 -4.73 15.53 16.42
CA PRO A 17 -5.64 15.69 15.29
C PRO A 17 -4.96 15.53 13.92
N ALA A 18 -3.73 16.03 13.79
CA ALA A 18 -2.93 15.89 12.56
C ALA A 18 -2.54 14.42 12.28
N ALA A 19 -2.19 13.65 13.31
CA ALA A 19 -1.88 12.23 13.16
C ALA A 19 -3.14 11.43 12.80
N ALA A 20 -4.28 11.75 13.41
CA ALA A 20 -5.56 11.13 13.07
C ALA A 20 -5.99 11.46 11.62
N GLU A 21 -5.75 12.68 11.14
CA GLU A 21 -5.98 13.05 9.74
C GLU A 21 -5.05 12.29 8.79
N ALA A 22 -3.76 12.22 9.10
CA ALA A 22 -2.79 11.48 8.27
C ALA A 22 -3.17 9.99 8.12
N VAL A 23 -3.61 9.35 9.21
CA VAL A 23 -4.08 7.95 9.17
C VAL A 23 -5.34 7.82 8.30
N ARG A 24 -6.29 8.76 8.40
CA ARG A 24 -7.50 8.74 7.57
C ARG A 24 -7.17 8.93 6.09
N ALA A 25 -6.26 9.85 5.75
CA ALA A 25 -5.79 10.06 4.39
C ALA A 25 -5.08 8.81 3.84
N TYR A 26 -4.22 8.18 4.64
CA TYR A 26 -3.56 6.93 4.26
C TYR A 26 -4.57 5.79 4.01
N ALA A 27 -5.57 5.67 4.88
CA ALA A 27 -6.63 4.68 4.71
C ALA A 27 -7.47 4.95 3.44
N ALA A 28 -7.78 6.20 3.14
CA ALA A 28 -8.48 6.59 1.90
C ALA A 28 -7.66 6.22 0.66
N GLN A 29 -6.37 6.57 0.63
CA GLN A 29 -5.47 6.20 -0.46
C GLN A 29 -5.35 4.68 -0.62
N THR A 30 -5.32 3.93 0.50
CA THR A 30 -5.24 2.47 0.46
C THR A 30 -6.51 1.86 -0.14
N ARG A 31 -7.68 2.39 0.21
CA ARG A 31 -8.96 1.95 -0.38
C ARG A 31 -9.02 2.27 -1.87
N GLU A 32 -8.63 3.47 -2.27
CA GLU A 32 -8.59 3.87 -3.67
C GLU A 32 -7.67 2.95 -4.51
N LYS A 33 -6.48 2.61 -3.98
CA LYS A 33 -5.60 1.63 -4.63
C LYS A 33 -6.23 0.24 -4.73
N ALA A 34 -6.95 -0.19 -3.70
CA ALA A 34 -7.64 -1.48 -3.70
C ALA A 34 -8.75 -1.51 -4.78
N ASP A 35 -9.53 -0.43 -4.89
CA ASP A 35 -10.55 -0.29 -5.93
C ASP A 35 -9.93 -0.31 -7.33
N GLN A 36 -8.79 0.35 -7.52
CA GLN A 36 -8.05 0.30 -8.79
C GLN A 36 -7.59 -1.12 -9.14
N PHE A 37 -7.03 -1.86 -8.18
CA PHE A 37 -6.60 -3.24 -8.44
C PHE A 37 -7.78 -4.17 -8.69
N ALA A 38 -8.89 -4.01 -7.96
CA ALA A 38 -10.11 -4.77 -8.21
C ALA A 38 -10.61 -4.55 -9.65
N ALA A 39 -10.66 -3.29 -10.11
CA ALA A 39 -11.07 -2.97 -11.47
C ALA A 39 -10.17 -3.64 -12.53
N VAL A 40 -8.84 -3.65 -12.33
CA VAL A 40 -7.92 -4.33 -13.25
C VAL A 40 -8.15 -5.85 -13.25
N LEU A 41 -8.37 -6.45 -12.08
CA LEU A 41 -8.63 -7.89 -11.98
C LEU A 41 -9.97 -8.28 -12.61
N GLU A 42 -11.00 -7.45 -12.45
CA GLU A 42 -12.30 -7.63 -13.09
C GLU A 42 -12.20 -7.51 -14.61
N ASP A 43 -11.41 -6.56 -15.12
CA ASP A 43 -11.13 -6.40 -16.54
C ASP A 43 -10.42 -7.64 -17.11
N ILE A 44 -9.38 -8.14 -16.44
CA ILE A 44 -8.67 -9.37 -16.83
C ILE A 44 -9.61 -10.58 -16.79
N ALA A 45 -10.48 -10.68 -15.79
CA ALA A 45 -11.46 -11.76 -15.71
C ALA A 45 -12.48 -11.71 -16.85
N THR A 46 -12.83 -10.50 -17.31
CA THR A 46 -13.82 -10.28 -18.38
C THR A 46 -13.22 -10.44 -19.78
N ASN A 47 -12.01 -9.92 -19.99
CA ASN A 47 -11.41 -9.75 -21.31
C ASN A 47 -10.18 -10.66 -21.54
N GLY A 48 -9.73 -11.37 -20.51
CA GLY A 48 -8.50 -12.15 -20.54
C GLY A 48 -7.25 -11.28 -20.31
N LEU A 49 -6.08 -11.91 -20.40
CA LEU A 49 -4.81 -11.20 -20.34
C LEU A 49 -4.54 -10.45 -21.65
N PRO A 50 -3.81 -9.32 -21.60
CA PRO A 50 -3.36 -8.66 -22.81
C PRO A 50 -2.44 -9.57 -23.65
N PRO A 51 -2.37 -9.35 -24.98
CA PRO A 51 -1.43 -10.04 -25.85
C PRO A 51 0.02 -9.87 -25.36
N VAL A 52 0.85 -10.89 -25.55
CA VAL A 52 2.24 -10.88 -25.09
C VAL A 52 3.06 -9.81 -25.84
N GLU A 53 2.68 -9.54 -27.08
CA GLU A 53 3.29 -8.53 -27.94
C GLU A 53 3.10 -7.10 -27.40
N ASP A 54 2.04 -6.88 -26.61
CA ASP A 54 1.74 -5.62 -25.94
C ASP A 54 2.31 -5.56 -24.50
N CYS A 55 2.91 -6.66 -24.02
CA CYS A 55 3.47 -6.76 -22.68
C CYS A 55 4.98 -6.44 -22.65
N THR A 56 5.44 -5.88 -21.53
CA THR A 56 6.88 -5.77 -21.27
C THR A 56 7.38 -7.03 -20.54
N PRO A 57 8.47 -7.67 -21.01
CA PRO A 57 9.07 -8.81 -20.32
C PRO A 57 9.49 -8.45 -18.88
N TRP A 58 9.31 -9.40 -17.96
CA TRP A 58 9.64 -9.19 -16.56
C TRP A 58 11.11 -8.84 -16.34
N GLU A 59 12.01 -9.47 -17.09
CA GLU A 59 13.44 -9.25 -17.02
C GLU A 59 13.80 -7.78 -17.28
N GLU A 60 13.14 -7.15 -18.27
CA GLU A 60 13.39 -5.75 -18.60
C GLU A 60 12.98 -4.82 -17.46
N LEU A 61 11.78 -5.02 -16.91
CA LEU A 61 11.29 -4.23 -15.77
C LEU A 61 12.17 -4.41 -14.53
N ARG A 62 12.59 -5.66 -14.26
CA ARG A 62 13.47 -6.00 -13.14
C ARG A 62 14.80 -5.27 -13.26
N GLU A 63 15.46 -5.37 -14.42
CA GLU A 63 16.78 -4.76 -14.61
C GLU A 63 16.71 -3.23 -14.58
N GLN A 64 15.68 -2.61 -15.17
CA GLN A 64 15.47 -1.17 -15.04
C GLN A 64 15.29 -0.74 -13.58
N HIS A 65 14.56 -1.53 -12.78
CA HIS A 65 14.36 -1.26 -11.36
C HIS A 65 15.67 -1.42 -10.57
N LEU A 66 16.43 -2.49 -10.81
CA LEU A 66 17.71 -2.73 -10.15
C LEU A 66 18.73 -1.63 -10.46
N LEU A 67 18.81 -1.19 -11.73
CA LEU A 67 19.66 -0.06 -12.12
C LEU A 67 19.26 1.23 -11.40
N ARG A 68 17.96 1.48 -11.22
CA ARG A 68 17.46 2.63 -10.46
C ARG A 68 17.89 2.56 -9.00
N LEU A 69 17.74 1.40 -8.35
CA LEU A 69 18.19 1.20 -6.98
C LEU A 69 19.71 1.33 -6.84
N ALA A 70 20.48 0.82 -7.81
CA ALA A 70 21.94 0.96 -7.83
C ALA A 70 22.37 2.43 -7.92
N ARG A 71 21.67 3.25 -8.71
CA ARG A 71 21.91 4.70 -8.79
C ARG A 71 21.52 5.46 -7.51
N GLN A 72 20.53 4.96 -6.77
CA GLN A 72 20.05 5.56 -5.53
C GLN A 72 20.88 5.19 -4.31
N ARG A 73 21.64 4.09 -4.37
CA ARG A 73 22.58 3.74 -3.29
C ARG A 73 23.79 4.68 -3.36
N PRO A 74 24.05 5.49 -2.32
CA PRO A 74 25.33 6.17 -2.22
C PRO A 74 26.44 5.12 -2.18
N ALA A 75 27.56 5.40 -2.86
CA ALA A 75 28.75 4.57 -2.77
C ALA A 75 29.13 4.49 -1.29
N VAL A 76 28.94 3.32 -0.68
CA VAL A 76 29.45 3.03 0.65
C VAL A 76 30.97 2.98 0.49
N ALA A 77 31.64 4.06 0.89
CA ALA A 77 33.09 4.16 0.98
C ALA A 77 33.58 3.62 2.34
#